data_AF-A0A969MEF6-F1
#
_entry.id   AF-A0A969MEF6-F1
#
_cell.length_a   1.000
_cell.length_b   1.000
_cell.length_c   1.000
_cell.angle_alpha   90.00
_cell.angle_beta   90.00
_cell.angle_gamma   90.00
#
_symmetry.space_group_name_H-M   'P 1'
#
loop_
_entity.id
_entity.type
_entity.pdbx_description
1 polymer ?
#
loop_
_entity_poly.entity_id
_entity_poly.type
_entity_poly.pdbx_seq_one_letter_code
_entity_poly.pdbx_strand_id
1 'polypeptide(L)'
;MKIFFDHQLIESFYFWIDHLLVNDGEGYCNFSGSLITGKTFKKNYYFYHSPQAQWVYDQSQTGANVPTGVTINGTFYGNNVSGVRLSYRDGGVYVPVSLGNNLVVEASYSAKEYNVYWGDEREESIVASNKWEKYPKSPNNLGPRQTDTKYLPAVYITYHPVNREALALGGGDFINNGIFKAFIFSEKSKHHISIHNLFQNQYNKHFAIYRDIPLESNFGGYKLSVNSFHYDNYSQNQQNQYNNLAYIQDLSITHLSESFTKNLGKEKIASVVEFDVQTFRN
;
A
#
# COMPACT_ATOMS: atom_id res chain seq x y z
N MET A 1 -0.97 11.60 -20.07
CA MET A 1 -2.19 10.92 -20.54
C MET A 1 -3.29 11.19 -19.51
N LYS A 2 -4.55 11.28 -19.93
CA LYS A 2 -5.67 11.52 -18.99
C LYS A 2 -5.87 10.28 -18.11
N ILE A 3 -6.20 10.48 -16.83
CA ILE A 3 -6.57 9.39 -15.91
C ILE A 3 -7.93 8.84 -16.36
N PHE A 4 -7.97 7.53 -16.65
CA PHE A 4 -9.19 6.77 -16.94
C PHE A 4 -9.78 6.14 -15.69
N PHE A 5 -11.05 5.71 -15.78
CA PHE A 5 -11.79 5.13 -14.67
C PHE A 5 -11.11 3.89 -14.05
N ASP A 6 -10.53 3.02 -14.88
CA ASP A 6 -9.84 1.82 -14.38
C ASP A 6 -8.65 2.18 -13.48
N HIS A 7 -7.93 3.27 -13.76
CA HIS A 7 -6.87 3.75 -12.87
C HIS A 7 -7.43 4.19 -11.51
N GLN A 8 -8.54 4.92 -11.51
CA GLN A 8 -9.22 5.32 -10.28
C GLN A 8 -9.66 4.09 -9.48
N LEU A 9 -10.26 3.09 -10.15
CA LEU A 9 -10.72 1.87 -9.49
C LEU A 9 -9.56 1.08 -8.86
N ILE A 10 -8.44 0.94 -9.58
CA ILE A 10 -7.24 0.24 -9.08
C ILE A 10 -6.68 0.93 -7.84
N GLU A 11 -6.50 2.25 -7.91
CA GLU A 11 -5.96 3.00 -6.78
C GLU A 11 -6.93 2.99 -5.59
N SER A 12 -8.23 3.07 -5.84
CA SER A 12 -9.26 2.96 -4.80
C SER A 12 -9.20 1.62 -4.08
N PHE A 13 -9.08 0.53 -4.85
CA PHE A 13 -8.96 -0.81 -4.30
C PHE A 13 -7.66 -0.96 -3.51
N TYR A 14 -6.55 -0.39 -3.99
CA TYR A 14 -5.28 -0.33 -3.26
C TYR A 14 -5.43 0.36 -1.90
N PHE A 15 -6.03 1.56 -1.86
CA PHE A 15 -6.25 2.29 -0.60
C PHE A 15 -7.19 1.54 0.34
N TRP A 16 -8.23 0.93 -0.19
CA TRP A 16 -9.19 0.16 0.59
C TRP A 16 -8.54 -1.08 1.23
N ILE A 17 -7.76 -1.87 0.48
CA ILE A 17 -7.03 -3.02 1.02
C ILE A 17 -6.02 -2.57 2.06
N ASP A 18 -5.30 -1.48 1.81
CA ASP A 18 -4.32 -0.96 2.77
C ASP A 18 -4.98 -0.53 4.09
N HIS A 19 -6.09 0.20 4.00
CA HIS A 19 -6.91 0.57 5.16
C HIS A 19 -7.44 -0.68 5.87
N LEU A 20 -7.96 -1.67 5.15
CA LEU A 20 -8.47 -2.91 5.72
C LEU A 20 -7.39 -3.64 6.55
N LEU A 21 -6.18 -3.74 6.01
CA LEU A 21 -5.07 -4.42 6.69
C LEU A 21 -4.63 -3.69 7.97
N VAL A 22 -4.59 -2.36 7.94
CA VAL A 22 -4.12 -1.54 9.07
C VAL A 22 -5.21 -1.33 10.13
N ASN A 23 -6.45 -1.10 9.69
CA ASN A 23 -7.57 -0.74 10.55
C ASN A 23 -8.25 -1.99 11.12
N ASP A 24 -8.84 -2.81 10.26
CA ASP A 24 -9.59 -4.01 10.67
C ASP A 24 -8.67 -5.15 11.07
N GLY A 25 -7.49 -5.24 10.45
CA GLY A 25 -6.46 -6.22 10.78
C GLY A 25 -5.55 -5.83 11.94
N GLU A 26 -5.59 -4.57 12.40
CA GLU A 26 -4.62 -3.98 13.35
C GLU A 26 -3.15 -4.26 12.96
N GLY A 27 -2.89 -4.40 11.64
CA GLY A 27 -1.65 -4.92 11.09
C GLY A 27 -0.52 -3.88 11.02
N TYR A 28 -0.17 -3.29 12.15
CA TYR A 28 0.92 -2.32 12.25
C TYR A 28 1.70 -2.46 13.56
N CYS A 29 2.93 -1.96 13.56
CA CYS A 29 3.79 -1.89 14.73
C CYS A 29 4.37 -0.49 14.87
N ASN A 30 4.32 0.07 16.08
CA ASN A 30 4.84 1.40 16.38
C ASN A 30 6.33 1.33 16.68
N PHE A 31 7.10 2.19 16.02
CA PHE A 31 8.54 2.33 16.18
C PHE A 31 8.91 3.79 16.44
N SER A 32 10.04 3.98 17.10
CA SER A 32 10.69 5.27 17.22
C SER A 32 12.20 5.09 17.22
N GLY A 33 12.93 6.02 16.59
CA GLY A 33 14.38 6.00 16.60
C GLY A 33 15.00 6.66 15.38
N SER A 34 16.32 6.54 15.28
CA SER A 34 17.09 7.10 14.18
C SER A 34 16.91 6.29 12.89
N LEU A 35 16.70 7.00 11.79
CA LEU A 35 16.64 6.47 10.44
C LEU A 35 18.04 6.28 9.85
N ILE A 36 18.15 5.34 8.93
CA ILE A 36 19.41 4.95 8.31
C ILE A 36 19.54 5.68 6.98
N THR A 37 20.69 6.31 6.74
CA THR A 37 20.95 6.99 5.48
C THR A 37 21.18 5.98 4.35
N GLY A 38 20.38 6.08 3.30
CA GLY A 38 20.65 5.47 1.99
C GLY A 38 21.55 6.36 1.14
N LYS A 39 22.20 5.78 0.12
CA LYS A 39 22.87 6.58 -0.92
C LYS A 39 21.81 7.43 -1.66
N THR A 40 22.21 8.58 -2.19
CA THR A 40 21.34 9.57 -2.84
C THR A 40 20.46 8.94 -3.93
N PHE A 41 19.15 8.82 -3.71
CA PHE A 41 18.24 8.15 -4.66
C PHE A 41 17.48 9.10 -5.59
N LYS A 42 17.49 10.42 -5.31
CA LYS A 42 16.94 11.45 -6.20
C LYS A 42 17.84 12.69 -6.21
N LYS A 43 18.00 13.32 -7.37
CA LYS A 43 18.86 14.51 -7.54
C LYS A 43 18.50 15.56 -6.46
N ASN A 44 19.49 15.91 -5.63
CA ASN A 44 19.42 16.85 -4.50
C ASN A 44 18.74 16.36 -3.20
N TYR A 45 18.52 15.06 -3.02
CA TYR A 45 17.93 14.51 -1.80
C TYR A 45 18.69 13.30 -1.25
N TYR A 46 18.97 13.32 0.06
CA TYR A 46 19.32 12.13 0.82
C TYR A 46 18.05 11.41 1.28
N PHE A 47 18.02 10.10 1.12
CA PHE A 47 16.89 9.29 1.59
C PHE A 47 17.29 8.61 2.90
N TYR A 48 16.57 8.92 3.97
CA TYR A 48 16.72 8.29 5.27
C TYR A 48 15.56 7.33 5.46
N HIS A 49 15.83 6.06 5.69
CA HIS A 49 14.80 5.03 5.73
C HIS A 49 14.80 4.26 7.05
N SER A 50 13.63 3.73 7.38
CA SER A 50 13.52 2.74 8.44
C SER A 50 14.03 1.36 7.99
N PRO A 51 14.30 0.45 8.93
CA PRO A 51 14.42 -0.98 8.64
C PRO A 51 13.20 -1.57 7.92
N GLN A 52 12.01 -1.07 8.25
CA GLN A 52 10.75 -1.51 7.66
C GLN A 52 10.46 -0.76 6.35
N ALA A 53 9.64 -1.35 5.48
CA ALA A 53 9.54 -0.91 4.09
C ALA A 53 8.41 0.09 3.83
N GLN A 54 7.25 -0.05 4.46
CA GLN A 54 6.13 0.87 4.31
C GLN A 54 5.65 1.35 5.67
N TRP A 55 5.38 2.66 5.76
CA TRP A 55 4.75 3.28 6.92
C TRP A 55 3.25 3.38 6.72
N VAL A 56 2.53 3.34 7.83
CA VAL A 56 1.12 3.71 7.85
C VAL A 56 1.01 5.18 7.51
N TYR A 57 0.16 5.48 6.52
CA TYR A 57 -0.20 6.85 6.18
C TYR A 57 -1.61 7.19 6.67
N ASP A 58 -2.54 6.23 6.72
CA ASP A 58 -3.92 6.51 7.09
C ASP A 58 -4.07 6.93 8.56
N GLN A 59 -4.55 8.15 8.77
CA GLN A 59 -4.78 8.72 10.10
C GLN A 59 -6.09 8.25 10.74
N SER A 60 -6.90 7.45 10.05
CA SER A 60 -8.12 6.89 10.66
C SER A 60 -7.82 5.92 11.80
N GLN A 61 -6.62 5.33 11.83
CA GLN A 61 -6.24 4.36 12.84
C GLN A 61 -5.73 5.04 14.12
N THR A 62 -6.54 5.01 15.18
CA THR A 62 -6.27 5.72 16.45
C THR A 62 -5.05 5.25 17.23
N GLY A 63 -4.58 4.02 17.02
CA GLY A 63 -3.39 3.47 17.69
C GLY A 63 -2.08 3.61 16.90
N ALA A 64 -2.14 4.04 15.65
CA ALA A 64 -0.97 4.17 14.78
C ALA A 64 -0.30 5.54 14.96
N ASN A 65 1.01 5.53 15.20
CA ASN A 65 1.89 6.69 15.09
C ASN A 65 2.13 7.05 13.62
N VAL A 66 1.16 7.69 12.97
CA VAL A 66 1.34 8.21 11.61
C VAL A 66 2.30 9.41 11.64
N PRO A 67 3.48 9.35 11.00
CA PRO A 67 4.44 10.44 11.05
C PRO A 67 3.92 11.68 10.31
N THR A 68 4.01 12.84 10.95
CA THR A 68 3.71 14.16 10.37
C THR A 68 4.98 14.96 10.04
N GLY A 69 6.14 14.47 10.46
CA GLY A 69 7.44 15.06 10.23
C GLY A 69 8.56 14.19 10.82
N VAL A 70 9.78 14.72 10.79
CA VAL A 70 10.97 14.09 11.36
C VAL A 70 11.79 15.10 12.16
N THR A 71 12.56 14.61 13.13
CA THR A 71 13.53 15.42 13.87
C THR A 71 14.89 15.28 13.20
N ILE A 72 15.50 16.40 12.83
CA ILE A 72 16.83 16.45 12.20
C ILE A 72 17.74 17.24 13.14
N ASN A 73 18.77 16.60 13.69
CA ASN A 73 19.71 17.19 14.66
C ASN A 73 18.98 17.92 15.81
N GLY A 74 17.93 17.32 16.36
CA GLY A 74 17.13 17.88 17.46
C GLY A 74 16.09 18.94 17.07
N THR A 75 15.99 19.32 15.79
CA THR A 75 14.96 20.26 15.30
C THR A 75 13.88 19.51 14.53
N PHE A 76 12.60 19.76 14.84
CA PHE A 76 11.48 19.14 14.13
C PHE A 76 11.21 19.81 12.78
N TYR A 77 11.10 19.01 11.73
CA TYR A 77 10.68 19.40 10.39
C TYR A 77 9.41 18.67 10.02
N GLY A 78 8.32 19.41 9.87
CA GLY A 78 7.07 18.85 9.34
C GLY A 78 7.21 18.39 7.89
N ASN A 79 6.29 17.54 7.44
CA ASN A 79 6.21 17.16 6.04
C ASN A 79 6.06 18.40 5.15
N ASN A 80 6.82 18.46 4.05
CA ASN A 80 6.92 19.58 3.12
C ASN A 80 7.55 20.87 3.68
N VAL A 81 8.05 20.88 4.91
CA VAL A 81 8.75 22.03 5.50
C VAL A 81 10.22 22.01 5.11
N SER A 82 10.75 23.14 4.65
CA SER A 82 12.15 23.29 4.20
C SER A 82 12.56 22.25 3.15
N GLY A 83 11.60 21.76 2.36
CA GLY A 83 11.81 20.76 1.32
C GLY A 83 11.86 19.31 1.81
N VAL A 84 11.74 19.03 3.11
CA VAL A 84 11.68 17.67 3.67
C VAL A 84 10.40 16.96 3.20
N ARG A 85 10.51 15.75 2.66
CA ARG A 85 9.37 14.97 2.14
C ARG A 85 9.29 13.59 2.78
N LEU A 86 8.22 13.30 3.50
CA LEU A 86 7.96 11.94 3.99
C LEU A 86 7.63 11.01 2.81
N SER A 87 8.09 9.75 2.91
CA SER A 87 7.72 8.67 2.02
C SER A 87 7.11 7.54 2.82
N TYR A 88 5.77 7.45 2.78
CA TYR A 88 5.07 6.34 3.43
C TYR A 88 5.23 5.04 2.63
N ARG A 89 5.29 5.13 1.29
CA ARG A 89 5.48 3.98 0.40
C ARG A 89 6.88 3.36 0.48
N ASP A 90 7.90 4.18 0.73
CA ASP A 90 9.28 3.71 0.82
C ASP A 90 9.77 3.63 2.27
N GLY A 91 8.94 3.98 3.25
CA GLY A 91 9.25 3.86 4.68
C GLY A 91 10.42 4.74 5.09
N GLY A 92 10.31 6.05 4.89
CA GLY A 92 11.40 6.96 5.16
C GLY A 92 11.09 8.43 4.88
N VAL A 93 12.15 9.21 4.71
CA VAL A 93 12.09 10.64 4.44
C VAL A 93 13.18 11.05 3.46
N TYR A 94 12.81 11.89 2.50
CA TYR A 94 13.74 12.57 1.60
C TYR A 94 14.11 13.92 2.22
N VAL A 95 15.39 14.10 2.50
CA VAL A 95 15.99 15.29 3.11
C VAL A 95 16.82 16.03 2.05
N PRO A 96 16.55 17.31 1.78
CA PRO A 96 17.34 18.09 0.83
C PRO A 96 18.83 18.13 1.20
N VAL A 97 19.71 18.01 0.21
CA VAL A 97 21.18 18.15 0.39
C VAL A 97 21.56 19.53 0.95
N SER A 98 20.70 20.54 0.77
CA SER A 98 20.90 21.89 1.31
C SER A 98 20.84 21.97 2.84
N LEU A 99 20.26 20.97 3.51
CA LEU A 99 20.26 20.90 4.98
C LEU A 99 21.58 20.37 5.56
N GLY A 100 22.52 19.94 4.71
CA GLY A 100 23.86 19.50 5.11
C GLY A 100 24.08 17.99 5.03
N ASN A 101 25.26 17.56 5.46
CA ASN A 101 25.70 16.17 5.50
C ASN A 101 25.77 15.66 6.96
N ASN A 102 25.80 14.34 7.15
CA ASN A 102 25.90 13.68 8.47
C ASN A 102 24.78 14.06 9.45
N LEU A 103 23.56 14.23 8.93
CA LEU A 103 22.40 14.53 9.74
C LEU A 103 21.95 13.29 10.52
N VAL A 104 21.65 13.47 11.81
CA VAL A 104 20.92 12.51 12.63
C VAL A 104 19.44 12.77 12.40
N VAL A 105 18.76 11.85 11.72
CA VAL A 105 17.34 11.95 11.39
C VAL A 105 16.59 10.92 12.23
N GLU A 106 15.62 11.38 13.00
CA GLU A 106 14.81 10.56 13.91
C GLU A 106 13.34 10.70 13.57
N ALA A 107 12.59 9.61 13.69
CA ALA A 107 11.16 9.58 13.43
C ALA A 107 10.44 8.67 14.42
N SER A 108 9.19 9.03 14.73
CA SER A 108 8.21 8.12 15.32
C SER A 108 7.22 7.74 14.23
N TYR A 109 7.09 6.45 13.96
CA TYR A 109 6.30 5.95 12.83
C TYR A 109 5.68 4.58 13.14
N SER A 110 4.54 4.29 12.53
CA SER A 110 4.01 2.94 12.44
C SER A 110 4.44 2.30 11.14
N ALA A 111 5.05 1.12 11.21
CA ALA A 111 5.30 0.31 10.03
C ALA A 111 4.20 -0.74 9.86
N LYS A 112 3.85 -1.02 8.60
CA LYS A 112 2.85 -2.03 8.26
C LYS A 112 3.41 -3.44 8.43
N GLU A 113 2.60 -4.34 8.95
CA GLU A 113 2.94 -5.75 9.01
C GLU A 113 2.88 -6.42 7.63
N TYR A 114 1.95 -5.98 6.77
CA TYR A 114 1.88 -6.35 5.36
C TYR A 114 2.12 -5.12 4.48
N ASN A 115 3.12 -5.20 3.61
CA ASN A 115 3.26 -4.21 2.55
C ASN A 115 2.19 -4.41 1.49
N VAL A 116 1.67 -3.33 0.92
CA VAL A 116 0.76 -3.40 -0.22
C VAL A 116 1.47 -2.84 -1.45
N TYR A 117 1.47 -3.61 -2.52
CA TYR A 117 2.01 -3.26 -3.81
C TYR A 117 0.94 -3.47 -4.87
N TRP A 118 1.05 -2.77 -5.99
CA TRP A 118 0.20 -3.00 -7.15
C TRP A 118 1.01 -2.83 -8.44
N GLY A 119 0.57 -3.47 -9.50
CA GLY A 119 1.16 -3.30 -10.83
C GLY A 119 0.58 -4.28 -11.85
N ASP A 120 1.14 -4.27 -13.05
CA ASP A 120 0.72 -5.04 -14.22
C ASP A 120 1.70 -6.17 -14.58
N GLU A 121 2.60 -6.52 -13.65
CA GLU A 121 3.53 -7.64 -13.79
C GLU A 121 2.76 -8.96 -14.03
N ARG A 122 3.34 -9.84 -14.85
CA ARG A 122 2.77 -11.17 -15.08
C ARG A 122 2.71 -11.97 -13.79
N GLU A 123 1.63 -12.72 -13.59
CA GLU A 123 1.36 -13.48 -12.36
C GLU A 123 2.50 -14.45 -12.02
N GLU A 124 3.06 -15.14 -13.02
CA GLU A 124 4.18 -16.05 -12.82
C GLU A 124 5.44 -15.29 -12.37
N SER A 125 5.65 -14.09 -12.91
CA SER A 125 6.77 -13.23 -12.53
C SER A 125 6.62 -12.73 -11.10
N ILE A 126 5.42 -12.32 -10.69
CA ILE A 126 5.13 -11.88 -9.32
C ILE A 126 5.51 -12.99 -8.33
N VAL A 127 5.07 -14.23 -8.60
CA VAL A 127 5.30 -15.36 -7.70
C VAL A 127 6.76 -15.84 -7.75
N ALA A 128 7.38 -15.86 -8.93
CA ALA A 128 8.76 -16.32 -9.13
C ALA A 128 9.84 -15.27 -8.89
N SER A 129 9.49 -13.99 -8.72
CA SER A 129 10.52 -12.94 -8.67
C SER A 129 11.47 -13.11 -7.48
N ASN A 130 12.76 -12.89 -7.75
CA ASN A 130 13.79 -12.83 -6.72
C ASN A 130 13.77 -11.51 -5.93
N LYS A 131 12.92 -10.55 -6.33
CA LYS A 131 12.82 -9.19 -5.75
C LYS A 131 12.19 -9.12 -4.35
N TRP A 132 11.65 -10.23 -3.84
CA TRP A 132 11.03 -10.33 -2.51
C TRP A 132 12.04 -10.52 -1.37
N GLU A 133 12.50 -9.46 -0.71
CA GLU A 133 13.40 -9.59 0.44
C GLU A 133 12.63 -9.74 1.75
N LYS A 134 13.21 -10.47 2.72
CA LYS A 134 12.65 -10.55 4.07
C LYS A 134 12.97 -9.27 4.83
N TYR A 135 12.11 -8.88 5.77
CA TYR A 135 12.44 -7.77 6.65
C TYR A 135 13.72 -8.06 7.45
N PRO A 136 14.70 -7.14 7.44
CA PRO A 136 15.84 -7.22 8.33
C PRO A 136 15.38 -7.02 9.77
N LYS A 137 15.51 -8.07 10.60
CA LYS A 137 15.04 -8.08 12.00
C LYS A 137 15.90 -7.22 12.95
N SER A 138 17.05 -6.72 12.50
CA SER A 138 17.96 -5.92 13.32
C SER A 138 18.42 -4.68 12.55
N PRO A 139 18.46 -3.49 13.20
CA PRO A 139 18.94 -2.25 12.60
C PRO A 139 20.42 -2.29 12.17
N ASN A 140 21.22 -3.20 12.75
CA ASN A 140 22.67 -3.08 12.77
C ASN A 140 23.39 -3.56 11.49
N ASN A 141 22.68 -4.18 10.54
CA ASN A 141 23.24 -4.70 9.28
C ASN A 141 22.43 -4.26 8.05
N LEU A 142 21.89 -3.05 8.09
CA LEU A 142 21.11 -2.49 7.01
C LEU A 142 22.03 -1.83 5.98
N GLY A 143 22.27 -2.54 4.87
CA GLY A 143 22.78 -1.91 3.66
C GLY A 143 21.75 -0.91 3.08
N PRO A 144 22.18 -0.02 2.18
CA PRO A 144 21.26 0.90 1.53
C PRO A 144 20.16 0.12 0.79
N ARG A 145 18.90 0.45 1.07
CA ARG A 145 17.74 -0.16 0.39
C ARG A 145 17.88 0.03 -1.13
N GLN A 146 17.73 -1.05 -1.91
CA GLN A 146 17.66 -0.94 -3.37
C GLN A 146 16.27 -0.45 -3.80
N THR A 147 16.22 0.36 -4.85
CA THR A 147 15.01 1.08 -5.30
C THR A 147 13.90 0.21 -5.87
N ASP A 148 14.13 -1.08 -6.10
CA ASP A 148 13.17 -2.00 -6.72
C ASP A 148 12.98 -3.29 -5.90
N THR A 149 13.38 -3.27 -4.63
CA THR A 149 13.17 -4.38 -3.71
C THR A 149 11.77 -4.28 -3.09
N LYS A 150 11.01 -5.39 -3.18
CA LYS A 150 9.73 -5.58 -2.49
C LYS A 150 9.99 -6.40 -1.23
N TYR A 151 9.34 -6.06 -0.12
CA TYR A 151 9.60 -6.70 1.18
C TYR A 151 8.44 -7.58 1.63
N LEU A 152 8.76 -8.71 2.25
CA LEU A 152 7.81 -9.63 2.87
C LEU A 152 7.59 -9.29 4.35
N PRO A 153 6.37 -9.47 4.90
CA PRO A 153 5.14 -9.92 4.26
C PRO A 153 4.55 -8.89 3.28
N ALA A 154 3.81 -9.37 2.27
CA ALA A 154 3.25 -8.49 1.25
C ALA A 154 1.95 -8.99 0.64
N VAL A 155 1.13 -8.04 0.19
CA VAL A 155 0.02 -8.22 -0.72
C VAL A 155 0.37 -7.51 -2.02
N TYR A 156 0.34 -8.24 -3.13
CA TYR A 156 0.53 -7.67 -4.46
C TYR A 156 -0.77 -7.73 -5.24
N ILE A 157 -1.24 -6.56 -5.70
CA ILE A 157 -2.52 -6.40 -6.37
C ILE A 157 -2.31 -6.30 -7.88
N THR A 158 -3.06 -7.10 -8.64
CA THR A 158 -3.24 -6.95 -10.08
C THR A 158 -4.72 -6.74 -10.40
N TYR A 159 -5.00 -6.13 -11.55
CA TYR A 159 -6.36 -5.87 -12.02
C TYR A 159 -6.52 -6.34 -13.46
N HIS A 160 -7.59 -7.08 -13.70
CA HIS A 160 -7.99 -7.59 -15.00
C HIS A 160 -9.40 -7.07 -15.33
N PRO A 161 -9.55 -6.13 -16.27
CA PRO A 161 -10.87 -5.70 -16.71
C PRO A 161 -11.55 -6.87 -17.44
N VAL A 162 -12.81 -7.16 -17.09
CA VAL A 162 -13.55 -8.27 -17.70
C VAL A 162 -14.40 -7.74 -18.85
N ASN A 163 -15.57 -7.19 -18.53
CA ASN A 163 -16.55 -6.74 -19.52
C ASN A 163 -17.29 -5.49 -19.03
N ARG A 164 -17.90 -4.78 -19.98
CA ARG A 164 -18.88 -3.71 -19.71
C ARG A 164 -20.22 -4.15 -20.27
N GLU A 165 -21.19 -4.35 -19.40
CA GLU A 165 -22.52 -4.82 -19.80
C GLU A 165 -23.54 -3.71 -19.61
N ALA A 166 -24.43 -3.55 -20.60
CA ALA A 166 -25.53 -2.60 -20.51
C ALA A 166 -26.61 -3.15 -19.58
N LEU A 167 -27.20 -2.29 -18.75
CA LEU A 167 -28.31 -2.68 -17.89
C LEU A 167 -29.53 -3.09 -18.74
N ALA A 168 -30.05 -4.28 -18.46
CA ALA A 168 -31.11 -4.93 -19.24
C ALA A 168 -32.46 -4.18 -19.25
N LEU A 169 -32.61 -3.11 -18.47
CA LEU A 169 -33.82 -2.30 -18.37
C LEU A 169 -33.81 -1.02 -19.23
N GLY A 170 -32.86 -0.89 -20.17
CA GLY A 170 -32.89 0.16 -21.19
C GLY A 170 -32.50 1.56 -20.72
N GLY A 171 -31.96 1.70 -19.51
CA GLY A 171 -31.23 2.90 -19.08
C GLY A 171 -29.83 2.91 -19.70
N GLY A 172 -29.28 4.09 -20.02
CA GLY A 172 -27.93 4.26 -20.59
C GLY A 172 -26.79 3.91 -19.61
N ASP A 173 -27.11 3.21 -18.54
CA ASP A 173 -26.21 2.85 -17.46
C ASP A 173 -25.49 1.54 -17.79
N PHE A 174 -24.20 1.48 -17.46
CA PHE A 174 -23.35 0.32 -17.68
C PHE A 174 -22.81 -0.21 -16.36
N ILE A 175 -22.77 -1.53 -16.23
CA ILE A 175 -22.04 -2.21 -15.17
C ILE A 175 -20.64 -2.49 -15.70
N ASN A 176 -19.60 -2.00 -15.01
CA ASN A 176 -18.23 -2.42 -15.28
C ASN A 176 -17.84 -3.51 -14.30
N ASN A 177 -17.44 -4.65 -14.84
CA ASN A 177 -16.93 -5.79 -14.08
C ASN A 177 -15.41 -5.85 -14.24
N GLY A 178 -14.72 -6.06 -13.11
CA GLY A 178 -13.27 -6.23 -13.09
C GLY A 178 -12.85 -7.17 -11.98
N ILE A 179 -11.81 -7.96 -12.25
CA ILE A 179 -11.27 -8.91 -11.29
C ILE A 179 -9.98 -8.33 -10.70
N PHE A 180 -9.98 -8.14 -9.40
CA PHE A 180 -8.76 -7.84 -8.65
C PHE A 180 -8.17 -9.14 -8.11
N LYS A 181 -6.88 -9.36 -8.32
CA LYS A 181 -6.16 -10.48 -7.69
C LYS A 181 -5.16 -9.95 -6.68
N ALA A 182 -5.31 -10.39 -5.44
CA ALA A 182 -4.39 -10.12 -4.36
C ALA A 182 -3.50 -11.35 -4.11
N PHE A 183 -2.25 -11.28 -4.54
CA PHE A 183 -1.22 -12.26 -4.23
C PHE A 183 -0.68 -11.99 -2.82
N ILE A 184 -0.96 -12.90 -1.90
CA ILE A 184 -0.57 -12.79 -0.49
C ILE A 184 0.69 -13.61 -0.27
N PHE A 185 1.72 -12.97 0.28
CA PHE A 185 2.97 -13.61 0.66
C PHE A 185 3.21 -13.43 2.16
N SER A 186 3.33 -14.55 2.87
CA SER A 186 3.49 -14.58 4.32
C SER A 186 4.70 -15.44 4.73
N GLU A 187 5.37 -15.04 5.81
CA GLU A 187 6.45 -15.84 6.42
C GLU A 187 5.93 -16.88 7.42
N LYS A 188 4.77 -16.62 8.02
CA LYS A 188 4.17 -17.46 9.07
C LYS A 188 2.76 -17.86 8.68
N SER A 189 2.39 -19.11 8.97
CA SER A 189 1.04 -19.64 8.72
C SER A 189 -0.05 -18.87 9.46
N LYS A 190 0.21 -18.50 10.73
CA LYS A 190 -0.73 -17.70 11.52
C LYS A 190 -1.12 -16.39 10.83
N HIS A 191 -0.12 -15.63 10.35
CA HIS A 191 -0.38 -14.35 9.68
C HIS A 191 -1.12 -14.57 8.35
N HIS A 192 -0.80 -15.66 7.63
CA HIS A 192 -1.47 -16.03 6.39
C HIS A 192 -2.96 -16.40 6.59
N ILE A 193 -3.30 -17.12 7.65
CA ILE A 193 -4.70 -17.45 7.96
C ILE A 193 -5.46 -16.20 8.40
N SER A 194 -4.85 -15.33 9.21
CA SER A 194 -5.48 -14.10 9.66
C SER A 194 -5.90 -13.19 8.50
N ILE A 195 -5.02 -12.98 7.51
CA ILE A 195 -5.34 -12.15 6.35
C ILE A 195 -6.41 -12.80 5.44
N HIS A 196 -6.46 -14.13 5.36
CA HIS A 196 -7.54 -14.82 4.63
C HIS A 196 -8.89 -14.57 5.28
N ASN A 197 -9.00 -14.72 6.60
CA ASN A 197 -10.24 -14.44 7.32
C ASN A 197 -10.65 -12.97 7.14
N LEU A 198 -9.69 -12.04 7.19
CA LEU A 198 -9.94 -10.62 6.96
C LEU A 198 -10.53 -10.35 5.58
N PHE A 199 -9.98 -10.98 4.53
CA PHE A 199 -10.46 -10.83 3.16
C PHE A 199 -11.79 -11.54 2.94
N GLN A 200 -11.98 -12.76 3.45
CA GLN A 200 -13.26 -13.47 3.38
C GLN A 200 -14.41 -12.65 3.99
N ASN A 201 -14.15 -11.93 5.07
CA ASN A 201 -15.12 -11.03 5.71
C ASN A 201 -15.51 -9.83 4.83
N GLN A 202 -14.91 -9.65 3.64
CA GLN A 202 -15.26 -8.60 2.69
C GLN A 202 -16.26 -9.04 1.63
N TYR A 203 -16.69 -10.30 1.65
CA TYR A 203 -17.76 -10.78 0.79
C TYR A 203 -19.04 -9.93 0.95
N ASN A 204 -19.66 -9.56 -0.18
CA ASN A 204 -20.85 -8.70 -0.25
C ASN A 204 -20.69 -7.31 0.40
N LYS A 205 -19.47 -6.78 0.50
CA LYS A 205 -19.22 -5.39 0.95
C LYS A 205 -18.90 -4.47 -0.22
N HIS A 206 -18.95 -3.17 0.07
CA HIS A 206 -18.57 -2.11 -0.87
C HIS A 206 -17.35 -1.33 -0.39
N PHE A 207 -16.63 -0.74 -1.33
CA PHE A 207 -15.58 0.23 -1.07
C PHE A 207 -15.78 1.50 -1.90
N ALA A 208 -15.23 2.61 -1.42
CA ALA A 208 -15.38 3.92 -2.04
C ALA A 208 -14.39 4.11 -3.19
N ILE A 209 -14.86 4.68 -4.30
CA ILE A 209 -14.05 5.03 -5.47
C ILE A 209 -13.45 6.43 -5.26
N TYR A 210 -12.13 6.49 -5.38
CA TYR A 210 -11.29 7.68 -5.31
C TYR A 210 -11.20 8.39 -6.64
N ARG A 211 -11.63 9.66 -6.65
CA ARG A 211 -11.48 10.54 -7.82
C ARG A 211 -10.20 11.39 -7.77
N ASP A 212 -9.71 11.69 -6.56
CA ASP A 212 -8.46 12.39 -6.33
C ASP A 212 -7.59 11.63 -5.30
N ILE A 213 -6.47 11.12 -5.79
CA ILE A 213 -5.54 10.27 -5.03
C ILE A 213 -4.78 11.12 -4.00
N PRO A 214 -4.69 10.74 -2.73
CA PRO A 214 -4.01 11.55 -1.72
C PRO A 214 -2.47 11.50 -1.81
N LEU A 215 -1.90 10.43 -2.39
CA LEU A 215 -0.46 10.19 -2.45
C LEU A 215 0.19 10.76 -3.73
N GLU A 216 1.41 11.29 -3.58
CA GLU A 216 2.26 11.76 -4.66
C GLU A 216 3.10 10.62 -5.24
N SER A 217 3.13 10.50 -6.57
CA SER A 217 3.90 9.46 -7.27
C SER A 217 5.41 9.59 -7.06
N ASN A 218 5.93 10.82 -6.98
CA ASN A 218 7.36 11.08 -6.90
C ASN A 218 7.94 10.68 -5.54
N PHE A 219 7.49 11.29 -4.44
CA PHE A 219 8.11 11.08 -3.13
C PHE A 219 7.45 9.98 -2.31
N GLY A 220 6.32 9.41 -2.74
CA GLY A 220 5.62 8.36 -2.00
C GLY A 220 4.97 8.84 -0.69
N GLY A 221 4.90 10.16 -0.51
CA GLY A 221 4.20 10.86 0.57
C GLY A 221 2.87 11.44 0.11
N TYR A 222 2.25 12.30 0.92
CA TYR A 222 1.07 13.05 0.50
C TYR A 222 1.39 14.04 -0.63
N LYS A 223 0.40 14.28 -1.50
CA LYS A 223 0.41 15.45 -2.40
C LYS A 223 0.57 16.73 -1.58
N LEU A 224 1.20 17.74 -2.16
CA LEU A 224 1.39 19.06 -1.53
C LEU A 224 0.08 19.71 -1.03
N SER A 225 -1.04 19.41 -1.69
CA SER A 225 -2.37 19.91 -1.32
C SER A 225 -3.02 19.16 -0.16
N VAL A 226 -2.39 18.09 0.34
CA VAL A 226 -2.94 17.17 1.34
C VAL A 226 -2.05 17.19 2.57
N ASN A 227 -2.60 17.63 3.70
CA ASN A 227 -1.89 17.64 4.98
C ASN A 227 -1.97 16.29 5.69
N SER A 228 -3.10 15.60 5.54
CA SER A 228 -3.31 14.26 6.05
C SER A 228 -4.34 13.48 5.24
N PHE A 229 -4.29 12.17 5.35
CA PHE A 229 -5.26 11.27 4.76
C PHE A 229 -6.01 10.51 5.84
N HIS A 230 -7.33 10.43 5.71
CA HIS A 230 -8.21 9.72 6.63
C HIS A 230 -9.24 8.96 5.81
N TYR A 231 -9.04 7.65 5.64
CA TYR A 231 -9.86 6.84 4.73
C TYR A 231 -11.34 6.83 5.15
N ASP A 232 -11.64 6.73 6.45
CA ASP A 232 -13.04 6.69 6.93
C ASP A 232 -13.84 7.94 6.60
N ASN A 233 -13.26 9.12 6.83
CA ASN A 233 -13.93 10.38 6.48
C ASN A 233 -14.17 10.46 4.98
N TYR A 234 -13.22 9.98 4.17
CA TYR A 234 -13.41 9.94 2.73
C TYR A 234 -14.51 8.95 2.33
N SER A 235 -14.46 7.72 2.84
CA SER A 235 -15.38 6.66 2.47
C SER A 235 -16.82 7.04 2.83
N GLN A 236 -17.05 7.66 3.99
CA GLN A 236 -18.35 8.21 4.39
C GLN A 236 -18.85 9.29 3.43
N ASN A 237 -17.99 10.20 2.99
CA ASN A 237 -18.37 11.24 2.02
C ASN A 237 -18.78 10.65 0.66
N GLN A 238 -18.13 9.57 0.23
CA GLN A 238 -18.48 8.88 -1.03
C GLN A 238 -19.70 7.99 -0.92
N GLN A 239 -19.99 7.41 0.25
CA GLN A 239 -21.20 6.61 0.47
C GLN A 239 -22.49 7.41 0.24
N ASN A 240 -22.45 8.74 0.42
CA ASN A 240 -23.55 9.63 0.08
C ASN A 240 -23.76 9.82 -1.44
N GLN A 241 -22.89 9.25 -2.29
CA GLN A 241 -22.94 9.32 -3.75
C GLN A 241 -22.88 7.91 -4.35
N TYR A 242 -24.03 7.32 -4.65
CA TYR A 242 -24.15 5.94 -5.14
C TYR A 242 -23.23 5.58 -6.33
N ASN A 243 -22.91 6.55 -7.21
CA ASN A 243 -22.04 6.33 -8.37
C ASN A 243 -20.54 6.26 -8.03
N ASN A 244 -20.16 6.37 -6.75
CA ASN A 244 -18.77 6.31 -6.29
C ASN A 244 -18.50 5.10 -5.39
N LEU A 245 -19.30 4.04 -5.54
CA LEU A 245 -19.11 2.79 -4.82
C LEU A 245 -18.79 1.66 -5.78
N ALA A 246 -17.88 0.79 -5.34
CA ALA A 246 -17.57 -0.48 -5.97
C ALA A 246 -18.03 -1.60 -5.04
N TYR A 247 -18.72 -2.60 -5.60
CA TYR A 247 -19.31 -3.71 -4.86
C TYR A 247 -18.51 -5.00 -5.12
N ILE A 248 -18.21 -5.74 -4.06
CA ILE A 248 -17.55 -7.03 -4.13
C ILE A 248 -18.64 -8.09 -4.23
N GLN A 249 -18.84 -8.60 -5.45
CA GLN A 249 -19.86 -9.59 -5.76
C GLN A 249 -19.45 -10.98 -5.28
N ASP A 250 -18.20 -11.35 -5.51
CA ASP A 250 -17.68 -12.66 -5.16
C ASP A 250 -16.22 -12.60 -4.73
N LEU A 251 -15.82 -13.61 -3.95
CA LEU A 251 -14.47 -13.74 -3.44
C LEU A 251 -14.03 -15.20 -3.48
N SER A 252 -12.93 -15.46 -4.18
CA SER A 252 -12.33 -16.80 -4.27
C SER A 252 -10.93 -16.79 -3.65
N ILE A 253 -10.56 -17.88 -2.96
CA ILE A 253 -9.21 -18.04 -2.40
C ILE A 253 -8.58 -19.31 -2.98
N THR A 254 -7.41 -19.16 -3.58
CA THR A 254 -6.60 -20.25 -4.11
C THR A 254 -5.26 -20.32 -3.39
N HIS A 255 -4.97 -21.47 -2.77
CA HIS A 255 -3.67 -21.72 -2.15
C HIS A 255 -2.67 -22.24 -3.19
N LEU A 256 -1.48 -21.66 -3.22
CA LEU A 256 -0.41 -22.19 -4.07
C LEU A 256 0.25 -23.39 -3.39
N SER A 257 0.58 -24.42 -4.17
CA SER A 257 1.16 -25.64 -3.63
C SER A 257 2.54 -25.38 -3.01
N GLU A 258 2.82 -26.05 -1.89
CA GLU A 258 4.10 -25.90 -1.19
C GLU A 258 5.29 -26.34 -2.06
N SER A 259 5.10 -27.32 -2.94
CA SER A 259 6.12 -27.77 -3.88
C SER A 259 6.48 -26.65 -4.88
N PHE A 260 5.49 -25.87 -5.32
CA PHE A 260 5.70 -24.72 -6.19
C PHE A 260 6.39 -23.58 -5.44
N THR A 261 5.99 -23.27 -4.20
CA THR A 261 6.60 -22.16 -3.45
C THR A 261 8.03 -22.46 -2.98
N LYS A 262 8.34 -23.71 -2.60
CA LYS A 262 9.70 -24.14 -2.20
C LYS A 262 10.70 -24.05 -3.35
N ASN A 263 10.28 -24.41 -4.57
CA ASN A 263 11.12 -24.30 -5.77
C ASN A 263 11.46 -22.86 -6.17
N LEU A 264 10.72 -21.87 -5.62
CA LEU A 264 10.93 -20.44 -5.88
C LEU A 264 11.82 -19.75 -4.83
N GLY A 265 12.56 -20.55 -4.06
CA GLY A 265 13.76 -20.11 -3.33
C GLY A 265 13.52 -19.37 -2.02
N LYS A 266 12.30 -19.35 -1.48
CA LYS A 266 11.99 -18.67 -0.21
C LYS A 266 10.97 -19.51 0.55
N GLU A 267 11.19 -19.76 1.84
CA GLU A 267 10.22 -20.35 2.78
C GLU A 267 9.02 -19.40 2.94
N LYS A 268 8.20 -19.28 1.89
CA LYS A 268 7.07 -18.36 1.81
C LYS A 268 5.79 -19.16 1.58
N ILE A 269 4.76 -18.81 2.34
CA ILE A 269 3.40 -19.28 2.12
C ILE A 269 2.75 -18.27 1.17
N ALA A 270 2.17 -18.76 0.08
CA ALA A 270 1.59 -17.93 -0.95
C ALA A 270 0.19 -18.40 -1.32
N SER A 271 -0.70 -17.43 -1.54
CA SER A 271 -2.07 -17.66 -2.00
C SER A 271 -2.49 -16.50 -2.89
N VAL A 272 -3.57 -16.72 -3.64
CA VAL A 272 -4.22 -15.69 -4.44
C VAL A 272 -5.64 -15.55 -3.93
N VAL A 273 -6.07 -14.31 -3.68
CA VAL A 273 -7.48 -13.99 -3.44
C VAL A 273 -8.00 -13.19 -4.62
N GLU A 274 -9.04 -13.67 -5.27
CA GLU A 274 -9.69 -12.99 -6.38
C GLU A 274 -10.95 -12.31 -5.87
N PHE A 275 -11.09 -11.03 -6.17
CA PHE A 275 -12.25 -10.21 -5.86
C PHE A 275 -12.95 -9.88 -7.17
N ASP A 276 -14.17 -10.35 -7.34
CA ASP A 276 -15.04 -9.93 -8.44
C ASP A 276 -15.71 -8.61 -8.04
N VAL A 277 -15.35 -7.54 -8.73
CA VAL A 277 -15.77 -6.17 -8.40
C VAL A 277 -16.65 -5.61 -9.50
N GLN A 278 -17.84 -5.18 -9.09
CA GLN A 278 -18.81 -4.49 -9.94
C GLN A 278 -18.90 -3.01 -9.59
N THR A 279 -19.04 -2.18 -10.61
CA THR A 279 -19.29 -0.75 -10.44
C THR A 279 -20.46 -0.31 -11.31
N PHE A 280 -21.34 0.52 -10.75
CA PHE A 280 -22.46 1.11 -11.47
C PHE A 280 -22.05 2.47 -12.02
N ARG A 281 -22.37 2.72 -13.29
CA ARG A 281 -22.06 4.00 -13.93
C ARG A 281 -23.18 4.45 -14.85
N ASN A 282 -23.49 5.74 -14.73
CA ASN A 282 -24.36 6.51 -15.62
C ASN A 282 -23.53 7.35 -16.60
#